data_AF-A0A354WHU9-F1
#
_entry.id   AF-A0A354WHU9-F1
#
_cell.length_a   1.000
_cell.length_b   1.000
_cell.length_c   1.000
_cell.angle_alpha   90.00
_cell.angle_beta   90.00
_cell.angle_gamma   90.00
#
_symmetry.space_group_name_H-M   'P 1'
#
loop_
_entity.id
_entity.type
_entity.pdbx_description
1 polymer ?
#
loop_
_entity_poly.entity_id
_entity_poly.type
_entity_poly.pdbx_seq_one_letter_code
_entity_poly.pdbx_strand_id
1 'polypeptide(L)'
;MSVNLTSASESLSRWFHIQTGYVESSLLIPPAEDRSSLQQVFQTLNARSCPKSYNFHLHTRRSDGQLEPEEVMEQAIEIGLKGLTITDHHSIQGYKQAQNWLDHWKHKYPQRVNQAPRLWTGVEINAQLLGVGVHILGYAFDPDASGLQPYLQGGTTLGTDAYSADNVITAIQQAGGLAVLAHPARYRYPVPELITEAARLGMNGIEVYYAYHHTDPWLPTAKITNQVKQLADSYGLLNTCGTDTHGRDLLLRL
;
A
#
# COMPACT_ATOMS: atom_id res chain seq x y z
N MET A 1 -61.63 -0.80 56.59
CA MET A 1 -60.36 -0.04 56.69
C MET A 1 -59.52 -0.43 55.48
N SER A 2 -59.06 0.40 54.56
CA SER A 2 -59.14 1.85 54.36
C SER A 2 -58.57 2.13 52.95
N VAL A 3 -59.05 3.21 52.32
CA VAL A 3 -58.43 4.04 51.26
C VAL A 3 -58.01 3.46 49.89
N ASN A 4 -58.73 3.93 48.86
CA ASN A 4 -58.18 4.36 47.56
C ASN A 4 -57.13 5.47 47.75
N LEU A 5 -56.16 5.61 46.85
CA LEU A 5 -55.74 6.91 46.31
C LEU A 5 -54.99 6.74 44.98
N THR A 6 -55.40 7.59 44.05
CA THR A 6 -54.91 7.88 42.70
C THR A 6 -53.56 8.60 42.65
N SER A 7 -52.75 8.36 41.62
CA SER A 7 -51.93 9.39 40.95
C SER A 7 -51.49 8.84 39.58
N ALA A 8 -51.96 9.37 38.47
CA ALA A 8 -51.58 10.63 37.82
C ALA A 8 -50.73 10.32 36.57
N SER A 9 -51.27 10.76 35.45
CA SER A 9 -50.72 10.83 34.11
C SER A 9 -49.41 11.62 34.04
N GLU A 10 -48.53 11.27 33.11
CA GLU A 10 -48.18 12.10 31.93
C GLU A 10 -46.86 11.66 31.30
N SER A 11 -46.90 11.75 29.96
CA SER A 11 -45.82 11.80 28.97
C SER A 11 -44.37 11.72 29.45
N LEU A 12 -43.56 10.93 28.73
CA LEU A 12 -42.33 11.43 28.11
C LEU A 12 -41.92 10.49 26.97
N SER A 13 -42.50 10.76 25.80
CA SER A 13 -41.88 10.53 24.50
C SER A 13 -40.48 11.17 24.45
N ARG A 14 -39.52 10.44 23.88
CA ARG A 14 -38.17 10.83 23.40
C ARG A 14 -37.01 10.22 24.20
N TRP A 15 -36.52 9.09 23.71
CA TRP A 15 -35.07 8.85 23.64
C TRP A 15 -34.75 8.08 22.33
N PHE A 16 -35.00 8.73 21.19
CA PHE A 16 -34.17 8.47 20.01
C PHE A 16 -32.89 9.27 20.21
N HIS A 17 -31.89 8.65 20.83
CA HIS A 17 -30.52 9.13 20.70
C HIS A 17 -29.96 8.54 19.41
N ILE A 18 -30.03 9.37 18.36
CA ILE A 18 -29.13 9.28 17.22
C ILE A 18 -27.75 9.65 17.78
N GLN A 19 -27.04 8.67 18.34
CA GLN A 19 -25.59 8.73 18.31
C GLN A 19 -25.19 8.44 16.88
N THR A 20 -24.44 9.38 16.32
CA THR A 20 -23.80 9.33 15.02
C THR A 20 -23.07 8.01 14.86
N GLY A 21 -23.76 7.03 14.28
CA GLY A 21 -23.13 5.84 13.77
C GLY A 21 -22.20 6.28 12.67
N TYR A 22 -20.90 6.24 12.96
CA TYR A 22 -19.94 5.89 11.94
C TYR A 22 -20.52 4.66 11.26
N VAL A 23 -20.94 4.81 10.01
CA VAL A 23 -21.19 3.65 9.17
C VAL A 23 -19.82 2.99 9.10
N GLU A 24 -19.68 1.80 9.71
CA GLU A 24 -18.55 0.90 9.45
C GLU A 24 -18.56 0.64 7.95
N SER A 25 -17.80 1.47 7.24
CA SER A 25 -17.67 1.40 5.81
C SER A 25 -16.67 0.29 5.50
N SER A 26 -17.11 -0.59 4.62
CA SER A 26 -16.44 -1.78 4.10
C SER A 26 -16.67 -3.06 4.91
N LEU A 27 -17.36 -3.99 4.28
CA LEU A 27 -17.10 -5.42 4.44
C LEU A 27 -15.58 -5.58 4.49
N LEU A 28 -15.00 -5.83 5.66
CA LEU A 28 -13.57 -6.03 5.82
C LEU A 28 -13.21 -7.23 4.93
N ILE A 29 -12.59 -6.98 3.78
CA ILE A 29 -11.96 -8.04 3.00
C ILE A 29 -10.96 -8.68 3.95
N PRO A 30 -11.10 -9.98 4.30
CA PRO A 30 -10.17 -10.62 5.22
C PRO A 30 -8.74 -10.41 4.71
N PRO A 31 -7.75 -10.13 5.57
CA PRO A 31 -6.37 -9.87 5.13
C PRO A 31 -5.81 -10.96 4.20
N ALA A 32 -6.18 -12.23 4.44
CA ALA A 32 -5.81 -13.34 3.58
C ALA A 32 -6.42 -13.28 2.16
N GLU A 33 -7.67 -12.82 2.04
CA GLU A 33 -8.33 -12.59 0.74
C GLU A 33 -7.71 -11.40 0.02
N ASP A 34 -7.37 -10.33 0.77
CA ASP A 34 -6.72 -9.15 0.22
C ASP A 34 -5.34 -9.48 -0.35
N ARG A 35 -4.51 -10.19 0.43
CA ARG A 35 -3.22 -10.75 0.01
C ARG A 35 -3.36 -11.63 -1.24
N SER A 36 -4.27 -12.60 -1.21
CA SER A 36 -4.43 -13.57 -2.31
C SER A 36 -4.81 -12.88 -3.62
N SER A 37 -5.70 -11.88 -3.54
CA SER A 37 -6.10 -11.11 -4.72
C SER A 37 -4.96 -10.28 -5.30
N LEU A 38 -4.10 -9.70 -4.46
CA LEU A 38 -2.95 -8.93 -4.92
C LEU A 38 -1.89 -9.85 -5.56
N GLN A 39 -1.67 -11.04 -5.01
CA GLN A 39 -0.78 -12.04 -5.61
C GLN A 39 -1.25 -12.45 -7.01
N GLN A 40 -2.56 -12.64 -7.21
CA GLN A 40 -3.13 -12.92 -8.54
C GLN A 40 -2.87 -11.77 -9.51
N VAL A 41 -2.98 -10.52 -9.08
CA VAL A 41 -2.63 -9.36 -9.91
C VAL A 41 -1.16 -9.38 -10.28
N PHE A 42 -0.25 -9.60 -9.32
CA PHE A 42 1.20 -9.63 -9.55
C PHE A 42 1.62 -10.71 -10.56
N GLN A 43 0.93 -11.85 -10.59
CA GLN A 43 1.17 -12.90 -11.60
C GLN A 43 0.85 -12.46 -13.05
N THR A 44 0.03 -11.42 -13.23
CA THR A 44 -0.35 -10.90 -14.57
C THR A 44 0.48 -9.71 -15.02
N LEU A 45 1.35 -9.16 -14.16
CA LEU A 45 2.06 -7.92 -14.46
C LEU A 45 3.11 -8.09 -15.55
N ASN A 46 3.16 -7.10 -16.44
CA ASN A 46 4.16 -6.96 -17.48
C ASN A 46 4.60 -5.49 -17.62
N ALA A 47 5.55 -5.24 -18.52
CA ALA A 47 6.15 -3.92 -18.72
C ALA A 47 5.16 -2.81 -19.15
N ARG A 48 3.91 -3.15 -19.49
CA ARG A 48 2.84 -2.20 -19.85
C ARG A 48 1.77 -2.04 -18.77
N SER A 49 1.86 -2.76 -17.66
CA SER A 49 0.85 -2.73 -16.60
C SER A 49 0.87 -1.42 -15.82
N CYS A 50 2.05 -0.92 -15.46
CA CYS A 50 2.24 0.40 -14.87
C CYS A 50 2.58 1.45 -15.95
N PRO A 51 2.23 2.74 -15.75
CA PRO A 51 1.39 3.25 -14.66
C PRO A 51 -0.10 3.29 -15.02
N LYS A 52 -0.51 2.82 -16.20
CA LYS A 52 -1.85 3.07 -16.77
C LYS A 52 -2.93 2.07 -16.39
N SER A 53 -2.58 0.88 -15.89
CA SER A 53 -3.55 -0.10 -15.38
C SER A 53 -3.41 -0.30 -13.87
N TYR A 54 -2.18 -0.24 -13.37
CA TYR A 54 -1.87 -0.34 -11.95
C TYR A 54 -0.75 0.62 -11.58
N ASN A 55 -0.60 0.91 -10.29
CA ASN A 55 0.59 1.55 -9.74
C ASN A 55 0.81 1.10 -8.30
N PHE A 56 1.90 0.35 -8.02
CA PHE A 56 2.16 -0.19 -6.68
C PHE A 56 3.32 0.50 -5.95
N HIS A 57 3.79 1.65 -6.41
CA HIS A 57 4.84 2.40 -5.76
C HIS A 57 4.66 3.89 -6.07
N LEU A 58 4.18 4.67 -5.09
CA LEU A 58 3.96 6.11 -5.19
C LEU A 58 3.87 6.74 -3.81
N HIS A 59 4.18 8.03 -3.74
CA HIS A 59 4.26 8.78 -2.49
C HIS A 59 3.29 9.94 -2.45
N THR A 60 2.84 10.27 -1.24
CA THR A 60 1.94 11.39 -0.96
C THR A 60 2.61 12.39 -0.01
N ARG A 61 1.91 13.49 0.28
CA ARG A 61 2.32 14.47 1.30
C ARG A 61 2.35 13.92 2.73
N ARG A 62 1.95 12.66 2.94
CA ARG A 62 2.09 11.95 4.22
C ARG A 62 3.47 11.32 4.42
N SER A 63 4.36 11.45 3.43
CA SER A 63 5.81 11.30 3.55
C SER A 63 6.53 12.45 2.82
N ASP A 64 7.00 12.24 1.60
CA ASP A 64 7.81 13.19 0.81
C ASP A 64 7.29 13.40 -0.63
N GLY A 65 6.09 12.90 -0.94
CA GLY A 65 5.38 13.19 -2.19
C GLY A 65 4.74 14.57 -2.23
N GLN A 66 4.27 14.98 -3.41
CA GLN A 66 3.65 16.29 -3.64
C GLN A 66 2.13 16.28 -3.73
N LEU A 67 1.50 15.13 -3.96
CA LEU A 67 0.04 14.98 -4.01
C LEU A 67 -0.54 14.70 -2.62
N GLU A 68 -1.68 15.32 -2.32
CA GLU A 68 -2.55 14.85 -1.24
C GLU A 68 -3.12 13.47 -1.58
N PRO A 69 -3.41 12.62 -0.57
CA PRO A 69 -3.97 11.29 -0.82
C PRO A 69 -5.28 11.30 -1.63
N GLU A 70 -6.10 12.33 -1.49
CA GLU A 70 -7.31 12.54 -2.29
C GLU A 70 -6.99 12.80 -3.76
N GLU A 71 -5.99 13.65 -4.05
CA GLU A 71 -5.56 13.96 -5.41
C GLU A 71 -5.00 12.71 -6.12
N VAL A 72 -4.32 11.82 -5.38
CA VAL A 72 -3.92 10.50 -5.89
C VAL A 72 -5.14 9.70 -6.33
N MET A 73 -6.19 9.65 -5.51
CA MET A 73 -7.40 8.88 -5.85
C MET A 73 -8.18 9.48 -7.02
N GLU A 74 -8.23 10.81 -7.12
CA GLU A 74 -8.82 11.51 -8.26
C GLU A 74 -8.09 11.17 -9.56
N GLN A 75 -6.76 11.28 -9.59
CA GLN A 75 -5.95 10.90 -10.75
C GLN A 75 -6.10 9.41 -11.08
N ALA A 76 -6.11 8.53 -10.08
CA ALA A 76 -6.26 7.10 -10.29
C ALA A 76 -7.58 6.74 -10.99
N ILE A 77 -8.68 7.42 -10.61
CA ILE A 77 -9.99 7.25 -11.26
C ILE A 77 -9.98 7.84 -12.67
N GLU A 78 -9.38 9.00 -12.88
CA GLU A 78 -9.31 9.65 -14.20
C GLU A 78 -8.48 8.84 -15.21
N ILE A 79 -7.34 8.30 -14.76
CA ILE A 79 -6.49 7.40 -15.57
C ILE A 79 -7.22 6.08 -15.87
N GLY A 80 -8.15 5.67 -15.00
CA GLY A 80 -8.85 4.39 -15.10
C GLY A 80 -8.01 3.23 -14.55
N LEU A 81 -7.25 3.47 -13.47
CA LEU A 81 -6.50 2.41 -12.79
C LEU A 81 -7.46 1.33 -12.29
N LYS A 82 -7.04 0.08 -12.46
CA LYS A 82 -7.73 -1.08 -11.88
C LYS A 82 -7.40 -1.23 -10.40
N GLY A 83 -6.21 -0.81 -10.00
CA GLY A 83 -5.84 -0.72 -8.60
C GLY A 83 -4.45 -0.16 -8.36
N LEU A 84 -4.19 0.20 -7.10
CA LEU A 84 -2.97 0.88 -6.67
C LEU A 84 -2.67 0.66 -5.19
N THR A 85 -1.48 1.06 -4.76
CA THR A 85 -1.08 1.22 -3.36
C THR A 85 -0.44 2.58 -3.17
N ILE A 86 -0.69 3.21 -2.02
CA ILE A 86 0.11 4.35 -1.54
C ILE A 86 1.22 3.76 -0.66
N THR A 87 2.47 4.08 -0.93
CA THR A 87 3.65 3.47 -0.27
C THR A 87 4.53 4.51 0.39
N ASP A 88 3.90 5.47 1.09
CA ASP A 88 4.60 6.52 1.84
C ASP A 88 5.72 5.94 2.72
N HIS A 89 6.84 6.65 2.82
CA HIS A 89 7.94 6.27 3.71
C HIS A 89 7.49 6.19 5.17
N HIS A 90 7.63 5.01 5.77
CA HIS A 90 7.38 4.77 7.20
C HIS A 90 6.02 5.24 7.71
N SER A 91 5.00 5.28 6.85
CA SER A 91 3.69 5.83 7.16
C SER A 91 2.60 5.13 6.36
N ILE A 92 1.44 4.90 6.99
CA ILE A 92 0.22 4.44 6.32
C ILE A 92 -0.89 5.51 6.35
N GLN A 93 -0.55 6.75 6.74
CA GLN A 93 -1.54 7.82 6.85
C GLN A 93 -2.12 8.20 5.48
N GLY A 94 -1.30 8.14 4.41
CA GLY A 94 -1.78 8.38 3.05
C GLY A 94 -2.80 7.34 2.62
N TYR A 95 -2.52 6.05 2.86
CA TYR A 95 -3.49 4.98 2.66
C TYR A 95 -4.80 5.21 3.44
N LYS A 96 -4.71 5.48 4.76
CA LYS A 96 -5.91 5.66 5.61
C LYS A 96 -6.79 6.83 5.12
N GLN A 97 -6.17 7.95 4.75
CA GLN A 97 -6.86 9.12 4.23
C GLN A 97 -7.50 8.84 2.85
N ALA A 98 -6.76 8.23 1.93
CA ALA A 98 -7.26 7.86 0.60
C ALA A 98 -8.41 6.85 0.67
N GLN A 99 -8.34 5.86 1.56
CA GLN A 99 -9.39 4.86 1.74
C GLN A 99 -10.70 5.51 2.23
N ASN A 100 -10.61 6.36 3.26
CA ASN A 100 -11.76 7.12 3.77
C ASN A 100 -12.38 8.00 2.68
N TRP A 101 -11.55 8.68 1.89
CA TRP A 101 -12.03 9.49 0.77
C TRP A 101 -12.71 8.62 -0.30
N LEU A 102 -12.11 7.49 -0.67
CA LEU A 102 -12.63 6.58 -1.69
C LEU A 102 -14.00 6.02 -1.29
N ASP A 103 -14.20 5.70 -0.01
CA ASP A 103 -15.47 5.23 0.52
C ASP A 103 -16.56 6.30 0.42
N HIS A 104 -16.25 7.54 0.81
CA HIS A 104 -17.15 8.68 0.63
C HIS A 104 -17.45 8.94 -0.86
N TRP A 105 -16.44 8.83 -1.73
CA TRP A 105 -16.59 8.99 -3.17
C TRP A 105 -17.54 7.95 -3.76
N LYS A 106 -17.40 6.67 -3.38
CA LYS A 106 -18.28 5.58 -3.82
C LYS A 106 -19.73 5.80 -3.36
N HIS A 107 -19.92 6.28 -2.13
CA HIS A 107 -21.25 6.63 -1.61
C HIS A 107 -21.88 7.82 -2.37
N LYS A 108 -21.07 8.84 -2.68
CA LYS A 108 -21.49 10.04 -3.41
C LYS A 108 -21.80 9.77 -4.88
N TYR A 109 -21.10 8.81 -5.51
CA TYR A 109 -21.23 8.48 -6.93
C TYR A 109 -21.54 6.99 -7.16
N PRO A 110 -22.69 6.47 -6.69
CA PRO A 110 -22.99 5.04 -6.73
C PRO A 110 -23.03 4.47 -8.15
N GLN A 111 -23.45 5.27 -9.14
CA GLN A 111 -23.47 4.88 -10.56
C GLN A 111 -22.07 4.76 -11.18
N ARG A 112 -21.03 5.26 -10.50
CA ARG A 112 -19.64 5.23 -10.95
C ARG A 112 -18.76 4.30 -10.12
N VAL A 113 -19.34 3.50 -9.21
CA VAL A 113 -18.56 2.60 -8.33
C VAL A 113 -17.63 1.65 -9.09
N ASN A 114 -18.01 1.22 -10.30
CA ASN A 114 -17.19 0.37 -11.17
C ASN A 114 -15.96 1.08 -11.75
N GLN A 115 -15.85 2.41 -11.61
CA GLN A 115 -14.66 3.20 -11.98
C GLN A 115 -13.68 3.34 -10.80
N ALA A 116 -14.09 2.98 -9.58
CA ALA A 116 -13.20 3.05 -8.43
C ALA A 116 -12.08 2.01 -8.57
N PRO A 117 -10.80 2.42 -8.47
CA PRO A 117 -9.71 1.46 -8.40
C PRO A 117 -9.80 0.67 -7.08
N ARG A 118 -9.21 -0.51 -7.06
CA ARG A 118 -8.90 -1.19 -5.79
C ARG A 118 -7.69 -0.54 -5.13
N LEU A 119 -7.83 -0.14 -3.87
CA LEU A 119 -6.73 0.37 -3.04
C LEU A 119 -6.34 -0.73 -2.05
N TRP A 120 -5.07 -1.13 -2.07
CA TRP A 120 -4.49 -2.03 -1.06
C TRP A 120 -3.63 -1.24 -0.07
N THR A 121 -3.44 -1.77 1.14
CA THR A 121 -2.43 -1.24 2.07
C THR A 121 -1.05 -1.29 1.42
N GLY A 122 -0.28 -0.23 1.64
CA GLY A 122 1.07 -0.06 1.13
C GLY A 122 1.93 0.73 2.11
N VAL A 123 3.23 0.46 2.14
CA VAL A 123 4.24 1.25 2.85
C VAL A 123 5.60 1.01 2.22
N GLU A 124 6.49 2.00 2.25
CA GLU A 124 7.91 1.81 1.97
C GLU A 124 8.74 1.95 3.26
N ILE A 125 9.50 0.90 3.62
CA ILE A 125 10.28 0.83 4.86
C ILE A 125 11.77 0.76 4.52
N ASN A 126 12.56 1.69 5.06
CA ASN A 126 14.01 1.62 4.99
C ASN A 126 14.54 0.43 5.81
N ALA A 127 15.50 -0.31 5.25
CA ALA A 127 16.13 -1.45 5.89
C ALA A 127 17.60 -1.58 5.48
N GLN A 128 18.35 -2.46 6.15
CA GLN A 128 19.70 -2.85 5.78
C GLN A 128 19.72 -4.28 5.24
N LEU A 129 20.29 -4.44 4.04
CA LEU A 129 20.52 -5.73 3.38
C LEU A 129 21.96 -5.77 2.86
N LEU A 130 22.74 -6.79 3.25
CA LEU A 130 24.17 -6.91 2.88
C LEU A 130 25.00 -5.65 3.21
N GLY A 131 24.69 -4.97 4.32
CA GLY A 131 25.34 -3.73 4.72
C GLY A 131 24.96 -2.49 3.90
N VAL A 132 23.98 -2.60 2.99
CA VAL A 132 23.47 -1.51 2.15
C VAL A 132 22.09 -1.08 2.65
N GLY A 133 21.86 0.24 2.69
CA GLY A 133 20.52 0.79 2.90
C GLY A 133 19.65 0.51 1.68
N VAL A 134 18.60 -0.29 1.87
CA VAL A 134 17.58 -0.65 0.88
C VAL A 134 16.21 -0.20 1.35
N HIS A 135 15.24 -0.30 0.46
CA HIS A 135 13.83 -0.07 0.75
C HIS A 135 13.05 -1.35 0.48
N ILE A 136 12.13 -1.66 1.39
CA ILE A 136 11.23 -2.81 1.30
C ILE A 136 9.81 -2.27 1.26
N LEU A 137 9.08 -2.64 0.21
CA LEU A 137 7.67 -2.35 0.06
C LEU A 137 6.87 -3.43 0.80
N GLY A 138 5.94 -2.99 1.65
CA GLY A 138 4.95 -3.85 2.29
C GLY A 138 3.60 -3.66 1.63
N TYR A 139 2.89 -4.76 1.32
CA TYR A 139 1.58 -4.71 0.65
C TYR A 139 0.54 -5.63 1.29
N ALA A 140 -0.73 -5.24 1.20
CA ALA A 140 -1.89 -6.07 1.60
C ALA A 140 -1.76 -6.68 3.00
N PHE A 141 -1.16 -5.91 3.92
CA PHE A 141 -1.05 -6.24 5.34
C PHE A 141 -2.23 -5.63 6.11
N ASP A 142 -2.50 -6.19 7.30
CA ASP A 142 -3.40 -5.57 8.28
C ASP A 142 -2.79 -4.26 8.81
N PRO A 143 -3.40 -3.10 8.53
CA PRO A 143 -2.85 -1.79 8.91
C PRO A 143 -2.81 -1.55 10.42
N ASP A 144 -3.49 -2.36 11.22
CA ASP A 144 -3.52 -2.25 12.68
C ASP A 144 -2.67 -3.33 13.38
N ALA A 145 -1.92 -4.13 12.61
CA ALA A 145 -0.99 -5.12 13.14
C ALA A 145 0.13 -4.46 13.99
N SER A 146 0.17 -4.80 15.28
CA SER A 146 1.11 -4.21 16.24
C SER A 146 2.58 -4.43 15.88
N GLY A 147 2.92 -5.55 15.22
CA GLY A 147 4.28 -5.86 14.77
C GLY A 147 4.86 -4.86 13.76
N LEU A 148 4.00 -4.11 13.06
CA LEU A 148 4.44 -3.05 12.15
C LEU A 148 4.63 -1.69 12.81
N GLN A 149 4.10 -1.48 14.02
CA GLN A 149 4.18 -0.19 14.71
C GLN A 149 5.59 0.41 14.80
N PRO A 150 6.68 -0.35 15.05
CA PRO A 150 8.03 0.21 15.07
C PRO A 150 8.45 0.87 13.76
N TYR A 151 7.89 0.43 12.63
CA TYR A 151 8.24 0.89 11.29
C TYR A 151 7.34 2.01 10.76
N LEU A 152 6.21 2.28 11.43
CA LEU A 152 5.15 3.20 10.99
C LEU A 152 5.14 4.50 11.80
N GLN A 153 6.33 5.01 12.16
CA GLN A 153 6.51 6.22 12.99
C GLN A 153 6.97 7.45 12.19
N GLY A 154 6.93 7.39 10.85
CA GLY A 154 7.39 8.47 9.96
C GLY A 154 8.92 8.62 9.85
N GLY A 155 9.68 7.71 10.47
CA GLY A 155 11.14 7.73 10.45
C GLY A 155 11.74 6.33 10.50
N THR A 156 13.00 6.23 10.08
CA THR A 156 13.73 4.97 10.01
C THR A 156 14.01 4.40 11.40
N THR A 157 14.12 3.07 11.50
CA THR A 157 14.55 2.35 12.71
C THR A 157 16.08 2.23 12.85
N LEU A 158 16.84 3.07 12.12
CA LEU A 158 18.30 3.03 12.05
C LEU A 158 18.95 3.02 13.45
N GLY A 159 19.94 2.14 13.62
CA GLY A 159 20.64 1.95 14.90
C GLY A 159 19.97 0.97 15.86
N THR A 160 18.88 0.32 15.43
CA THR A 160 18.23 -0.77 16.17
C THR A 160 18.21 -2.04 15.32
N ASP A 161 17.98 -3.20 15.94
CA ASP A 161 17.85 -4.48 15.24
C ASP A 161 16.70 -4.48 14.23
N ALA A 162 15.66 -3.67 14.47
CA ALA A 162 14.54 -3.52 13.55
C ALA A 162 14.98 -2.97 12.18
N TYR A 163 16.13 -2.30 12.06
CA TYR A 163 16.59 -1.82 10.75
C TYR A 163 17.04 -2.94 9.79
N SER A 164 17.21 -4.17 10.27
CA SER A 164 17.62 -5.30 9.43
C SER A 164 16.49 -5.76 8.49
N ALA A 165 16.84 -6.15 7.27
CA ALA A 165 15.87 -6.55 6.24
C ALA A 165 15.04 -7.78 6.65
N ASP A 166 15.64 -8.76 7.35
CA ASP A 166 14.94 -9.96 7.85
C ASP A 166 13.85 -9.61 8.87
N ASN A 167 14.11 -8.65 9.77
CA ASN A 167 13.10 -8.18 10.71
C ASN A 167 11.96 -7.42 10.02
N VAL A 168 12.27 -6.59 9.02
CA VAL A 168 11.25 -5.89 8.22
C VAL A 168 10.39 -6.89 7.42
N ILE A 169 11.01 -7.85 6.74
CA ILE A 169 10.31 -8.91 5.99
C ILE A 169 9.38 -9.68 6.95
N THR A 170 9.91 -10.10 8.10
CA THR A 170 9.15 -10.85 9.10
C THR A 170 7.95 -10.05 9.61
N ALA A 171 8.14 -8.77 9.93
CA ALA A 171 7.06 -7.93 10.44
C ALA A 171 5.92 -7.75 9.42
N ILE A 172 6.25 -7.49 8.15
CA ILE A 172 5.26 -7.38 7.06
C ILE A 172 4.50 -8.70 6.90
N GLN A 173 5.20 -9.83 6.90
CA GLN A 173 4.58 -11.14 6.70
C GLN A 173 3.72 -11.58 7.88
N GLN A 174 4.13 -11.28 9.12
CA GLN A 174 3.33 -11.53 10.32
C GLN A 174 2.08 -10.65 10.38
N ALA A 175 2.10 -9.46 9.77
CA ALA A 175 0.93 -8.63 9.53
C ALA A 175 0.05 -9.14 8.37
N GLY A 176 0.36 -10.31 7.78
CA GLY A 176 -0.38 -10.92 6.67
C GLY A 176 0.03 -10.45 5.28
N GLY A 177 0.94 -9.47 5.18
CA GLY A 177 1.30 -8.81 3.93
C GLY A 177 2.44 -9.45 3.14
N LEU A 178 2.72 -8.87 1.98
CA LEU A 178 3.81 -9.24 1.08
C LEU A 178 4.97 -8.24 1.23
N ALA A 179 6.18 -8.74 1.45
CA ALA A 179 7.40 -7.95 1.44
C ALA A 179 8.09 -8.03 0.07
N VAL A 180 8.45 -6.88 -0.49
CA VAL A 180 9.02 -6.74 -1.84
C VAL A 180 10.24 -5.83 -1.83
N LEU A 181 11.33 -6.23 -2.47
CA LEU A 181 12.52 -5.36 -2.61
C LEU A 181 12.22 -4.26 -3.64
N ALA A 182 12.26 -3.00 -3.23
CA ALA A 182 12.04 -1.86 -4.12
C ALA A 182 13.25 -1.65 -5.04
N HIS A 183 12.99 -1.29 -6.29
CA HIS A 183 13.93 -0.76 -7.28
C HIS A 183 15.40 -1.21 -7.11
N PRO A 184 15.72 -2.52 -7.17
CA PRO A 184 17.01 -3.06 -6.72
C PRO A 184 18.23 -2.51 -7.46
N ALA A 185 18.08 -2.05 -8.70
CA ALA A 185 19.19 -1.46 -9.46
C ALA A 185 19.47 0.03 -9.15
N ARG A 186 18.78 0.63 -8.17
CA ARG A 186 19.12 1.96 -7.65
C ARG A 186 20.26 1.94 -6.65
N TYR A 187 20.45 0.83 -5.96
CA TYR A 187 21.47 0.69 -4.94
C TYR A 187 22.84 0.56 -5.60
N ARG A 188 23.87 1.19 -5.01
CA ARG A 188 25.27 1.07 -5.46
C ARG A 188 25.86 -0.28 -5.01
N TYR A 189 25.20 -1.38 -5.39
CA TYR A 189 25.55 -2.74 -5.03
C TYR A 189 25.14 -3.70 -6.16
N PRO A 190 25.81 -4.84 -6.36
CA PRO A 190 25.43 -5.82 -7.38
C PRO A 190 23.99 -6.34 -7.22
N VAL A 191 23.16 -6.08 -8.23
CA VAL A 191 21.75 -6.53 -8.29
C VAL A 191 21.60 -8.05 -8.07
N PRO A 192 22.41 -8.94 -8.67
CA PRO A 192 22.29 -10.37 -8.44
C PRO A 192 22.47 -10.77 -6.98
N GLU A 193 23.39 -10.12 -6.27
CA GLU A 193 23.67 -10.42 -4.86
C GLU A 193 22.52 -9.95 -3.96
N LEU A 194 21.98 -8.75 -4.18
CA LEU A 194 20.81 -8.25 -3.44
C LEU A 194 19.59 -9.15 -3.63
N ILE A 195 19.27 -9.53 -4.87
CA ILE A 195 18.10 -10.37 -5.14
C ILE A 195 18.29 -11.78 -4.59
N THR A 196 19.50 -12.34 -4.69
CA THR A 196 19.82 -13.65 -4.11
C THR A 196 19.66 -13.64 -2.59
N GLU A 197 20.18 -12.62 -1.91
CA GLU A 197 20.02 -12.52 -0.46
C GLU A 197 18.58 -12.23 -0.06
N ALA A 198 17.87 -11.37 -0.78
CA ALA A 198 16.44 -11.15 -0.55
C ALA A 198 15.63 -12.45 -0.66
N ALA A 199 15.89 -13.27 -1.68
CA ALA A 199 15.28 -14.60 -1.81
C ALA A 199 15.64 -15.51 -0.62
N ARG A 200 16.90 -15.53 -0.20
CA ARG A 200 17.37 -16.32 0.95
C ARG A 200 16.67 -15.93 2.25
N LEU A 201 16.38 -14.65 2.44
CA LEU A 201 15.65 -14.12 3.60
C LEU A 201 14.13 -14.30 3.52
N GLY A 202 13.60 -14.87 2.43
CA GLY A 202 12.17 -15.13 2.27
C GLY A 202 11.35 -13.93 1.80
N MET A 203 11.98 -12.96 1.11
CA MET A 203 11.27 -11.88 0.39
C MET A 203 10.20 -12.48 -0.54
N ASN A 204 9.02 -11.86 -0.66
CA ASN A 204 7.94 -12.38 -1.51
C ASN A 204 8.06 -11.95 -2.97
N GLY A 205 8.69 -10.82 -3.24
CA GLY A 205 8.80 -10.29 -4.60
C GLY A 205 9.91 -9.26 -4.79
N ILE A 206 10.08 -8.83 -6.04
CA ILE A 206 11.00 -7.79 -6.47
C ILE A 206 10.25 -6.79 -7.35
N GLU A 207 10.54 -5.50 -7.20
CA GLU A 207 10.07 -4.49 -8.15
C GLU A 207 10.86 -4.59 -9.45
N VAL A 208 10.24 -5.20 -10.46
CA VAL A 208 10.86 -5.55 -11.74
C VAL A 208 10.65 -4.48 -12.80
N TYR A 209 9.42 -3.97 -12.89
CA TYR A 209 9.06 -2.98 -13.92
C TYR A 209 9.15 -1.59 -13.31
N TYR A 210 10.35 -1.01 -13.45
CA TYR A 210 10.71 0.27 -12.87
C TYR A 210 11.48 1.13 -13.88
N ALA A 211 11.24 2.44 -13.87
CA ALA A 211 11.90 3.40 -14.75
C ALA A 211 13.22 3.91 -14.13
N TYR A 212 14.32 3.16 -14.30
CA TYR A 212 15.64 3.57 -13.78
C TYR A 212 16.24 4.79 -14.48
N HIS A 213 15.70 5.15 -15.64
CA HIS A 213 16.00 6.41 -16.32
C HIS A 213 14.81 7.36 -16.15
N HIS A 214 15.08 8.67 -16.07
CA HIS A 214 14.00 9.65 -16.14
C HIS A 214 13.45 9.65 -17.57
N THR A 215 12.23 9.16 -17.75
CA THR A 215 11.55 9.08 -19.04
C THR A 215 10.18 9.73 -18.92
N ASP A 216 9.81 10.54 -19.91
CA ASP A 216 8.46 11.02 -20.12
C ASP A 216 8.06 10.67 -21.58
N PRO A 217 7.15 9.70 -21.78
CA PRO A 217 6.34 9.00 -20.78
C PRO A 217 7.15 8.04 -19.89
N TRP A 218 6.61 7.66 -18.73
CA TRP A 218 7.19 6.60 -17.89
C TRP A 218 7.28 5.29 -18.66
N LEU A 219 8.48 4.69 -18.67
CA LEU A 219 8.74 3.40 -19.30
C LEU A 219 9.75 2.61 -18.46
N PRO A 220 9.54 1.29 -18.22
CA PRO A 220 10.54 0.46 -17.56
C PRO A 220 11.84 0.41 -18.36
N THR A 221 12.98 0.41 -17.67
CA THR A 221 14.28 0.33 -18.34
C THR A 221 14.54 -1.10 -18.82
N ALA A 222 14.20 -1.40 -20.08
CA ALA A 222 14.15 -2.76 -20.65
C ALA A 222 15.36 -3.66 -20.32
N LYS A 223 16.60 -3.15 -20.46
CA LYS A 223 17.81 -3.95 -20.15
C LYS A 223 17.87 -4.36 -18.67
N ILE A 224 17.59 -3.42 -17.77
CA ILE A 224 17.62 -3.66 -16.33
C ILE A 224 16.43 -4.53 -15.93
N THR A 225 15.23 -4.21 -16.42
CA THR A 225 14.02 -5.01 -16.21
C THR A 225 14.22 -6.47 -16.60
N ASN A 226 14.82 -6.76 -17.76
CA ASN A 226 15.07 -8.13 -18.18
C ASN A 226 16.01 -8.88 -17.23
N GLN A 227 17.08 -8.22 -16.76
CA GLN A 227 18.02 -8.82 -15.81
C GLN A 227 17.36 -9.09 -14.45
N VAL A 228 16.65 -8.11 -13.90
CA VAL A 228 15.95 -8.22 -12.61
C VAL A 228 14.87 -9.29 -12.68
N LYS A 229 14.07 -9.30 -13.77
CA LYS A 229 13.02 -10.30 -13.99
C LYS A 229 13.56 -11.72 -14.07
N GLN A 230 14.63 -11.94 -14.83
CA GLN A 230 15.24 -13.27 -14.96
C GLN A 230 15.68 -13.83 -13.60
N LEU A 231 16.27 -12.97 -12.75
CA LEU A 231 16.66 -13.36 -11.40
C LEU A 231 15.44 -13.61 -10.51
N ALA A 232 14.47 -12.71 -10.50
CA ALA A 232 13.24 -12.87 -9.72
C ALA A 232 12.50 -14.16 -10.07
N ASP A 233 12.32 -14.43 -11.38
CA ASP A 233 11.69 -15.66 -11.88
C ASP A 233 12.49 -16.91 -11.46
N SER A 234 13.84 -16.86 -11.47
CA SER A 234 14.69 -18.00 -11.08
C SER A 234 14.57 -18.40 -9.61
N TYR A 235 14.16 -17.47 -8.75
CA TYR A 235 13.90 -17.69 -7.34
C TYR A 235 12.40 -17.86 -7.02
N GLY A 236 11.51 -17.84 -8.02
CA GLY A 236 10.07 -17.92 -7.82
C GLY A 236 9.46 -16.71 -7.12
N LEU A 237 10.12 -15.54 -7.21
CA LEU A 237 9.66 -14.29 -6.60
C LEU A 237 8.55 -13.64 -7.45
N LEU A 238 7.63 -12.94 -6.79
CA LEU A 238 6.61 -12.13 -7.45
C LEU A 238 7.26 -10.91 -8.14
N ASN A 239 6.71 -10.52 -9.28
CA ASN A 239 7.16 -9.35 -10.04
C ASN A 239 6.20 -8.19 -9.81
N THR A 240 6.67 -7.05 -9.28
CA THR A 240 5.84 -5.84 -9.09
C THR A 240 6.23 -4.71 -10.03
N CYS A 241 5.44 -3.62 -10.02
CA CYS A 241 5.69 -2.41 -10.78
C CYS A 241 5.18 -1.17 -10.03
N GLY A 242 5.81 -0.02 -10.25
CA GLY A 242 5.33 1.24 -9.71
C GLY A 242 6.13 2.41 -10.24
N THR A 243 5.58 3.61 -10.08
CA THR A 243 6.24 4.80 -10.62
C THR A 243 7.33 5.35 -9.74
N ASP A 244 7.24 5.12 -8.43
CA ASP A 244 8.06 5.79 -7.42
C ASP A 244 7.97 7.32 -7.59
N THR A 245 6.75 7.81 -7.82
CA THR A 245 6.51 9.24 -8.02
C THR A 245 6.43 9.96 -6.69
N HIS A 246 7.20 11.04 -6.60
CA HIS A 246 7.08 12.05 -5.55
C HIS A 246 6.46 13.34 -6.10
N GLY A 247 6.12 13.36 -7.39
CA GLY A 247 5.63 14.53 -8.10
C GLY A 247 4.13 14.71 -8.04
N ARG A 248 3.61 15.51 -8.99
CA ARG A 248 2.18 15.81 -9.13
C ARG A 248 1.45 14.95 -10.16
N ASP A 249 2.12 13.97 -10.73
CA ASP A 249 1.59 13.13 -11.81
C ASP A 249 1.88 11.66 -11.53
N LEU A 250 0.82 10.85 -11.42
CA LEU A 250 0.90 9.39 -11.23
C LEU A 250 1.50 8.65 -12.43
N LEU A 251 1.62 9.30 -13.59
CA LEU A 251 2.17 8.73 -14.82
C LEU A 251 3.67 8.96 -15.00
N LEU A 252 4.32 9.68 -14.09
CA LEU A 252 5.74 10.04 -14.17
C LEU A 252 6.51 9.48 -12.98
N ARG A 253 7.82 9.31 -13.15
CA ARG A 253 8.77 9.08 -12.05
C ARG A 253 9.51 10.38 -11.77
N LEU A 254 9.39 10.88 -10.55
CA LEU A 254 10.01 12.11 -10.07
C LEU A 254 10.67 11.86 -8.72
#